data_AF-A0ABD5ZMG3-F1
#
_entry.id   AF-A0ABD5ZMG3-F1
#
_cell.length_a   1.000
_cell.length_b   1.000
_cell.length_c   1.000
_cell.angle_alpha   90.00
_cell.angle_beta   90.00
_cell.angle_gamma   90.00
#
_symmetry.space_group_name_H-M   'P 1'
#
loop_
_entity.id
_entity.type
_entity.pdbx_description
1 polymer ?
#
loop_
_entity_poly.entity_id
_entity_poly.type
_entity_poly.pdbx_seq_one_letter_code
_entity_poly.pdbx_strand_id
1 'polypeptide(L)'
;MNVPAGDLVRSRVVADAAVPLETALDRRLTGYLLLRPADPLAPDDDGGVLTLRDGVPTVAYHEDTDRGGATALGALASSGPYRAELYATDGADLDGVHGVEGLRVAPGAAAEQVADDPALAARARERAPDDRDGDPDDPVEAFLADEERIAGIRERAREEAERRAAEWGFADATE
;
A
#
# COMPACT_ATOMS: atom_id res chain seq x y z
N MET A 1 -15.93 10.88 3.83
CA MET A 1 -14.62 11.53 4.10
C MET A 1 -14.65 12.98 3.58
N ASN A 2 -13.99 13.94 4.22
CA ASN A 2 -13.91 15.32 3.71
C ASN A 2 -12.52 15.55 3.12
N VAL A 3 -12.44 15.78 1.81
CA VAL A 3 -11.18 16.00 1.08
C VAL A 3 -10.96 17.52 0.98
N PRO A 4 -9.74 18.05 1.18
CA PRO A 4 -9.49 19.48 1.09
C PRO A 4 -9.86 20.03 -0.29
N ALA A 5 -10.14 21.34 -0.35
CA ALA A 5 -10.38 22.02 -1.62
C ALA A 5 -9.11 22.00 -2.47
N GLY A 6 -9.21 21.48 -3.70
CA GLY A 6 -8.10 21.45 -4.65
C GLY A 6 -8.42 22.12 -5.99
N ASP A 7 -7.37 22.44 -6.73
CA ASP A 7 -7.46 22.98 -8.09
C ASP A 7 -7.58 21.84 -9.11
N LEU A 8 -8.65 21.83 -9.92
CA LEU A 8 -8.85 20.82 -10.95
C LEU A 8 -7.75 20.91 -12.02
N VAL A 9 -6.92 19.89 -12.11
CA VAL A 9 -5.83 19.76 -13.10
C VAL A 9 -6.32 19.10 -14.37
N ARG A 10 -7.15 18.06 -14.25
CA ARG A 10 -7.63 17.26 -15.39
C ARG A 10 -8.93 16.55 -15.04
N SER A 11 -9.89 16.54 -15.97
CA SER A 11 -11.09 15.70 -15.88
C SER A 11 -11.28 14.97 -17.22
N ARG A 12 -11.45 13.65 -17.18
CA ARG A 12 -11.64 12.82 -18.38
C ARG A 12 -12.33 11.50 -18.07
N VAL A 13 -13.17 11.03 -18.99
CA VAL A 13 -13.63 9.63 -19.00
C VAL A 13 -12.57 8.74 -19.65
N VAL A 14 -12.14 7.71 -18.93
CA VAL A 14 -11.10 6.75 -19.32
C VAL A 14 -11.64 5.34 -19.25
N ALA A 15 -11.16 4.45 -20.12
CA ALA A 15 -11.55 3.04 -20.07
C ALA A 15 -10.90 2.31 -18.89
N ASP A 16 -9.76 2.81 -18.42
CA ASP A 16 -8.89 2.15 -17.47
C ASP A 16 -8.21 3.17 -16.52
N ALA A 17 -7.96 2.75 -15.28
CA ALA A 17 -7.42 3.59 -14.21
C ALA A 17 -5.90 3.83 -14.32
N ALA A 18 -5.15 3.09 -15.14
CA ALA A 18 -3.74 3.33 -15.38
C ALA A 18 -3.52 4.74 -15.95
N VAL A 19 -4.38 5.18 -16.87
CA VAL A 19 -4.23 6.49 -17.54
C VAL A 19 -4.14 7.67 -16.55
N PRO A 20 -5.08 7.86 -15.60
CA PRO A 20 -4.96 8.92 -14.61
C PRO A 20 -3.83 8.68 -13.58
N LEU A 21 -3.51 7.43 -13.24
CA LEU A 21 -2.41 7.11 -12.32
C LEU A 21 -1.03 7.41 -12.92
N GLU A 22 -0.77 6.99 -14.16
CA GLU A 22 0.42 7.38 -14.94
C GLU A 22 0.53 8.89 -15.04
N THR A 23 -0.61 9.53 -15.35
CA THR A 23 -0.68 10.98 -15.46
C THR A 23 -0.27 11.69 -14.17
N ALA A 24 -0.71 11.20 -13.02
CA ALA A 24 -0.33 11.74 -11.72
C ALA A 24 1.16 11.52 -11.41
N LEU A 25 1.66 10.31 -11.68
CA LEU A 25 3.04 9.90 -11.44
C LEU A 25 4.03 10.72 -12.28
N ASP A 26 3.77 10.84 -13.58
CA ASP A 26 4.61 11.60 -14.51
C ASP A 26 4.61 13.10 -14.16
N ARG A 27 3.49 13.62 -13.67
CA ARG A 27 3.35 15.02 -13.26
C ARG A 27 3.85 15.33 -11.86
N ARG A 28 4.27 14.34 -11.07
CA ARG A 28 4.66 14.57 -9.67
C ARG A 28 3.54 15.20 -8.84
N LEU A 29 2.28 14.81 -9.12
CA LEU A 29 1.13 15.47 -8.55
C LEU A 29 1.00 15.20 -7.04
N THR A 30 1.01 16.27 -6.24
CA THR A 30 0.53 16.23 -4.86
C THR A 30 -0.91 16.74 -4.84
N GLY A 31 -1.82 15.92 -4.32
CA GLY A 31 -3.24 16.20 -4.42
C GLY A 31 -4.09 14.94 -4.28
N TYR A 32 -5.16 14.84 -5.07
CA TYR A 32 -6.01 13.66 -5.06
C TYR A 32 -6.63 13.38 -6.43
N LEU A 33 -6.96 12.11 -6.64
CA LEU A 33 -7.66 11.57 -7.79
C LEU A 33 -9.03 11.08 -7.34
N LEU A 34 -10.09 11.60 -7.96
CA LEU A 34 -11.44 11.04 -7.86
C LEU A 34 -11.66 10.08 -9.03
N LEU A 35 -12.04 8.84 -8.71
CA LEU A 35 -12.46 7.83 -9.68
C LEU A 35 -13.92 7.50 -9.43
N ARG A 36 -14.80 7.92 -10.33
CA ARG A 36 -16.21 7.52 -10.32
C ARG A 36 -16.52 6.56 -11.46
N PRO A 37 -17.42 5.58 -11.27
CA PRO A 37 -17.96 4.82 -12.39
C PRO A 37 -18.55 5.78 -13.43
N ALA A 38 -18.24 5.56 -14.72
CA ALA A 38 -18.85 6.30 -15.82
C ALA A 38 -20.08 5.57 -16.36
N ASP A 39 -20.93 5.04 -15.48
CA ASP A 39 -22.17 4.37 -15.87
C ASP A 39 -23.23 5.42 -16.26
N PRO A 40 -23.72 5.43 -17.52
CA PRO A 40 -24.81 6.33 -17.91
C PRO A 40 -26.13 6.07 -17.16
N LEU A 41 -26.31 4.88 -16.56
CA LEU A 41 -27.49 4.51 -15.78
C LEU A 41 -27.39 4.94 -14.31
N ALA A 42 -26.17 5.10 -13.79
CA ALA A 42 -25.88 5.54 -12.43
C ALA A 42 -24.85 6.68 -12.46
N PRO A 43 -25.22 7.87 -12.99
CA PRO A 43 -24.29 8.99 -13.13
C PRO A 43 -23.84 9.61 -11.79
N ASP A 44 -24.55 9.28 -10.71
CA ASP A 44 -24.34 9.78 -9.35
C ASP A 44 -23.78 8.69 -8.42
N ASP A 45 -23.36 7.52 -8.95
CA ASP A 45 -22.73 6.49 -8.11
C ASP A 45 -21.47 7.06 -7.46
N ASP A 46 -21.34 6.82 -6.16
CA ASP A 46 -20.22 7.40 -5.43
C ASP A 46 -18.90 6.73 -5.86
N GLY A 47 -17.81 7.49 -5.74
CA GLY A 47 -16.52 7.07 -6.25
C GLY A 47 -15.57 6.58 -5.18
N GLY A 48 -14.33 6.38 -5.62
CA GLY A 48 -13.19 6.35 -4.74
C GLY A 48 -12.33 7.59 -4.85
N VAL A 49 -11.70 7.95 -3.73
CA VAL A 49 -10.69 8.99 -3.61
C VAL A 49 -9.34 8.32 -3.38
N LEU A 50 -8.35 8.71 -4.17
CA LEU A 50 -6.95 8.36 -3.97
C LEU A 50 -6.17 9.65 -3.69
N THR A 51 -5.59 9.81 -2.51
CA THR A 51 -4.65 10.92 -2.29
C THR A 51 -3.27 10.55 -2.80
N LEU A 52 -2.56 11.56 -3.27
CA LEU A 52 -1.30 11.43 -3.99
C LEU A 52 -0.26 12.37 -3.37
N ARG A 53 0.97 11.88 -3.22
CA ARG A 53 2.13 12.70 -2.87
C ARG A 53 3.20 12.48 -3.91
N ASP A 54 3.65 13.54 -4.58
CA ASP A 54 4.62 13.45 -5.67
C ASP A 54 4.21 12.44 -6.77
N GLY A 55 2.90 12.29 -6.99
CA GLY A 55 2.30 11.38 -7.95
C GLY A 55 2.09 9.94 -7.44
N VAL A 56 2.50 9.65 -6.20
CA VAL A 56 2.41 8.30 -5.60
C VAL A 56 1.17 8.18 -4.71
N PRO A 57 0.30 7.19 -4.94
CA PRO A 57 -0.84 6.90 -4.08
C PRO A 57 -0.44 6.68 -2.61
N THR A 58 -1.13 7.36 -1.70
CA THR A 58 -0.84 7.33 -0.26
C THR A 58 -2.02 6.83 0.57
N VAL A 59 -3.23 7.30 0.25
CA VAL A 59 -4.48 6.87 0.88
C VAL A 59 -5.49 6.50 -0.19
N ALA A 60 -6.30 5.49 0.10
CA ALA A 60 -7.51 5.17 -0.66
C ALA A 60 -8.73 5.21 0.26
N TYR A 61 -9.85 5.69 -0.27
CA TYR A 61 -11.15 5.67 0.38
C TYR A 61 -12.24 5.49 -0.67
N HIS A 62 -13.29 4.75 -0.33
CA HIS A 62 -14.44 4.53 -1.19
C HIS A 62 -15.69 5.07 -0.50
N GLU A 63 -16.40 5.96 -1.19
CA GLU A 63 -17.50 6.73 -0.63
C GLU A 63 -18.71 5.84 -0.32
N ASP A 64 -19.15 4.97 -1.25
CA ASP A 64 -20.30 4.09 -1.01
C ASP A 64 -20.12 3.11 0.16
N THR A 65 -18.94 2.52 0.26
CA THR A 65 -18.67 1.46 1.25
C THR A 65 -18.20 2.02 2.59
N ASP A 66 -17.86 3.32 2.64
CA ASP A 66 -17.22 3.99 3.77
C ASP A 66 -15.98 3.23 4.28
N ARG A 67 -15.19 2.69 3.35
CA ARG A 67 -13.96 1.92 3.65
C ARG A 67 -12.72 2.60 3.07
N GLY A 68 -11.59 2.38 3.73
CA GLY A 68 -10.28 2.84 3.30
C GLY A 68 -9.31 1.73 2.94
N GLY A 69 -8.12 2.13 2.51
CA GLY A 69 -6.98 1.23 2.29
C GLY A 69 -7.24 0.21 1.18
N ALA A 70 -6.70 -1.01 1.35
CA ALA A 70 -6.84 -2.09 0.37
C ALA A 70 -8.31 -2.48 0.08
N THR A 71 -9.19 -2.39 1.06
CA THR A 71 -10.63 -2.66 0.87
C THR A 71 -11.25 -1.67 -0.11
N ALA A 72 -10.88 -0.39 -0.02
CA ALA A 72 -11.34 0.63 -0.96
C ALA A 72 -10.84 0.36 -2.39
N LEU A 73 -9.57 -0.05 -2.53
CA LEU A 73 -9.00 -0.41 -3.83
C LEU A 73 -9.73 -1.58 -4.49
N GLY A 74 -10.08 -2.62 -3.72
CA GLY A 74 -10.84 -3.76 -4.23
C GLY A 74 -12.22 -3.37 -4.76
N ALA A 75 -12.91 -2.43 -4.11
CA ALA A 75 -14.19 -1.92 -4.58
C ALA A 75 -14.04 -1.11 -5.89
N LEU A 76 -13.01 -0.27 -5.98
CA LEU A 76 -12.72 0.52 -7.20
C LEU A 76 -12.42 -0.35 -8.43
N ALA A 77 -11.73 -1.47 -8.25
CA ALA A 77 -11.35 -2.37 -9.34
C ALA A 77 -12.55 -2.95 -10.12
N SER A 78 -13.73 -2.98 -9.51
CA SER A 78 -14.94 -3.61 -10.08
C SER A 78 -15.81 -2.67 -10.93
N SER A 79 -15.39 -1.42 -11.11
CA SER A 79 -16.29 -0.32 -11.50
C SER A 79 -16.26 0.11 -12.98
N GLY A 80 -15.49 -0.56 -13.85
CA GLY A 80 -15.52 -0.31 -15.30
C GLY A 80 -15.12 1.13 -15.68
N PRO A 81 -15.35 1.61 -16.92
CA PRO A 81 -14.79 2.89 -17.37
C PRO A 81 -15.06 4.00 -16.37
N TYR A 82 -14.05 4.82 -16.11
CA TYR A 82 -14.04 5.78 -15.01
C TYR A 82 -14.17 7.21 -15.52
N ARG A 83 -14.92 8.05 -14.81
CA ARG A 83 -14.68 9.49 -14.82
C ARG A 83 -13.58 9.77 -13.81
N ALA A 84 -12.40 10.15 -14.32
CA ALA A 84 -11.24 10.45 -13.52
C ALA A 84 -11.03 11.98 -13.43
N GLU A 85 -10.91 12.49 -12.21
CA GLU A 85 -10.63 13.89 -11.93
C GLU A 85 -9.42 14.04 -11.02
N LEU A 86 -8.40 14.76 -11.50
CA LEU A 86 -7.17 15.03 -10.76
C LEU A 86 -7.22 16.45 -10.22
N TYR A 87 -6.99 16.59 -8.92
CA TYR A 87 -6.92 17.87 -8.22
C TYR A 87 -5.54 18.04 -7.60
N ALA A 88 -4.98 19.23 -7.70
CA ALA A 88 -3.78 19.64 -6.96
C ALA A 88 -4.18 20.32 -5.66
N THR A 89 -3.48 20.03 -4.57
CA THR A 89 -3.62 20.74 -3.29
C THR A 89 -2.28 20.81 -2.57
N ASP A 90 -2.17 21.66 -1.54
CA ASP A 90 -1.00 21.65 -0.68
C ASP A 90 -0.86 20.30 0.03
N GLY A 91 0.37 19.79 0.14
CA GLY A 91 0.64 18.53 0.82
C GLY A 91 0.32 18.60 2.31
N ALA A 92 0.45 19.76 2.94
CA ALA A 92 0.12 19.98 4.34
C ALA A 92 -1.36 19.75 4.63
N ASP A 93 -2.25 20.08 3.68
CA ASP A 93 -3.69 19.84 3.80
C ASP A 93 -4.04 18.34 3.77
N LEU A 94 -3.12 17.50 3.28
CA LEU A 94 -3.27 16.05 3.21
C LEU A 94 -2.59 15.31 4.37
N ASP A 95 -1.75 15.96 5.17
CA ASP A 95 -0.98 15.28 6.21
C ASP A 95 -1.91 14.62 7.26
N GLY A 96 -3.04 15.26 7.60
CA GLY A 96 -4.02 14.71 8.52
C GLY A 96 -4.65 13.39 8.04
N VAL A 97 -4.98 13.29 6.75
CA VAL A 97 -5.51 12.05 6.16
C VAL A 97 -4.41 11.01 5.99
N HIS A 98 -3.21 11.42 5.57
CA HIS A 98 -2.07 10.51 5.40
C HIS A 98 -1.60 9.88 6.72
N GLY A 99 -1.93 10.49 7.87
CA GLY A 99 -1.70 9.93 9.21
C GLY A 99 -2.61 8.77 9.60
N VAL A 100 -3.73 8.54 8.91
CA VAL A 100 -4.73 7.54 9.31
C VAL A 100 -4.40 6.17 8.74
N GLU A 101 -3.90 5.27 9.59
CA GLU A 101 -3.44 3.92 9.20
C GLU A 101 -4.46 3.12 8.37
N GLY A 102 -5.72 3.11 8.79
CA GLY A 102 -6.78 2.35 8.11
C GLY A 102 -7.14 2.85 6.70
N LEU A 103 -6.62 4.01 6.29
CA LEU A 103 -6.83 4.57 4.95
C LEU A 103 -5.61 4.37 4.04
N ARG A 104 -4.44 4.03 4.60
CA ARG A 104 -3.18 3.96 3.88
C ARG A 104 -3.17 2.82 2.87
N VAL A 105 -2.46 3.05 1.77
CA VAL A 105 -2.15 2.04 0.76
C VAL A 105 -0.66 2.03 0.47
N ALA A 106 -0.16 0.88 0.04
CA ALA A 106 1.22 0.78 -0.45
C ALA A 106 1.36 1.54 -1.80
N PRO A 107 2.54 2.12 -2.10
CA PRO A 107 2.77 2.96 -3.28
C PRO A 107 2.30 2.37 -4.62
N GLY A 108 2.50 1.06 -4.82
CA GLY A 108 2.11 0.36 -6.05
C GLY A 108 0.69 -0.22 -6.03
N ALA A 109 -0.02 -0.19 -4.88
CA ALA A 109 -1.23 -0.96 -4.70
C ALA A 109 -2.38 -0.51 -5.60
N ALA A 110 -2.54 0.81 -5.84
CA ALA A 110 -3.59 1.30 -6.73
C ALA A 110 -3.37 0.87 -8.19
N ALA A 111 -2.12 0.90 -8.66
CA ALA A 111 -1.77 0.45 -10.00
C ALA A 111 -1.98 -1.06 -10.17
N GLU A 112 -1.61 -1.84 -9.15
CA GLU A 112 -1.75 -3.31 -9.19
C GLU A 112 -3.19 -3.77 -9.03
N GLN A 113 -3.96 -3.17 -8.12
CA GLN A 113 -5.30 -3.66 -7.78
C GLN A 113 -6.41 -3.03 -8.63
N VAL A 114 -6.28 -1.76 -9.00
CA VAL A 114 -7.35 -1.03 -9.72
C VAL A 114 -7.09 -0.98 -11.22
N ALA A 115 -5.82 -0.82 -11.61
CA ALA A 115 -5.44 -0.70 -13.02
C ALA A 115 -4.86 -2.00 -13.62
N ASP A 116 -4.65 -3.05 -12.80
CA ASP A 116 -4.01 -4.30 -13.22
C ASP A 116 -2.67 -4.07 -13.98
N ASP A 117 -1.91 -3.03 -13.57
CA ASP A 117 -0.67 -2.62 -14.22
C ASP A 117 0.55 -2.80 -13.29
N PRO A 118 1.24 -3.94 -13.38
CA PRO A 118 2.41 -4.21 -12.54
C PRO A 118 3.62 -3.34 -12.88
N ALA A 119 3.74 -2.84 -14.11
CA ALA A 119 4.84 -1.97 -14.51
C ALA A 119 4.69 -0.57 -13.91
N LEU A 120 3.47 -0.03 -13.93
CA LEU A 120 3.14 1.20 -13.24
C LEU A 120 3.30 1.06 -11.72
N ALA A 121 2.91 -0.08 -11.15
CA ALA A 121 3.11 -0.36 -9.73
C ALA A 121 4.59 -0.35 -9.34
N ALA A 122 5.48 -0.93 -10.16
CA ALA A 122 6.93 -0.88 -9.95
C ALA A 122 7.45 0.57 -9.98
N ARG A 123 7.08 1.35 -11.00
CA ARG A 123 7.47 2.76 -11.11
C ARG A 123 6.98 3.62 -9.92
N ALA A 124 5.78 3.34 -9.40
CA ALA A 124 5.25 4.03 -8.25
C ALA A 124 6.02 3.70 -6.95
N ARG A 125 6.45 2.44 -6.78
CA ARG A 125 7.32 2.02 -5.67
C ARG A 125 8.70 2.68 -5.74
N GLU A 126 9.34 2.66 -6.91
CA GLU A 126 10.64 3.32 -7.13
C GLU A 126 10.61 4.83 -6.85
N ARG A 127 9.43 5.44 -6.96
CA ARG A 127 9.23 6.87 -6.74
C ARG A 127 8.77 7.23 -5.35
N ALA A 128 8.34 6.24 -4.56
CA ALA A 128 7.91 6.48 -3.21
C ALA A 128 9.06 7.11 -2.40
N PRO A 129 8.80 8.13 -1.58
CA PRO A 129 9.80 8.63 -0.64
C PRO A 129 10.25 7.49 0.28
N ASP A 130 11.55 7.39 0.60
CA ASP A 130 12.11 6.33 1.46
C ASP A 130 11.41 6.25 2.84
N ASP A 131 10.88 7.36 3.35
CA ASP A 131 10.10 7.41 4.61
C ASP A 131 8.71 6.73 4.53
N ARG A 132 8.34 6.18 3.36
CA ARG A 132 7.03 5.56 3.06
C ARG A 132 7.09 4.06 2.85
N ASP A 133 8.29 3.51 2.68
CA ASP A 133 8.54 2.14 3.11
C ASP A 133 8.39 2.20 4.63
N GLY A 134 7.15 2.03 5.10
CA GLY A 134 6.93 1.75 6.50
C GLY A 134 7.89 0.63 6.83
N ASP A 135 8.75 0.85 7.82
CA ASP A 135 9.47 -0.20 8.51
C ASP A 135 8.45 -1.32 8.75
N PRO A 136 8.52 -2.42 8.00
CA PRO A 136 7.49 -3.41 8.04
C PRO A 136 7.87 -4.45 9.07
N ASP A 137 8.38 -4.04 10.24
CA ASP A 137 9.21 -4.90 11.08
C ASP A 137 10.35 -5.48 10.23
N ASP A 138 11.60 -5.03 10.43
CA ASP A 138 12.72 -5.93 10.16
C ASP A 138 12.37 -7.26 10.87
N PRO A 139 12.09 -8.37 10.14
CA PRO A 139 11.69 -9.62 10.79
C PRO A 139 12.80 -10.14 11.70
N VAL A 140 14.00 -9.57 11.60
CA VAL A 140 15.11 -9.78 12.51
C VAL A 140 14.98 -8.93 13.78
N GLU A 141 14.55 -7.66 13.75
CA GLU A 141 14.31 -6.86 14.97
C GLU A 141 13.10 -7.37 15.77
N ALA A 142 11.98 -7.69 15.10
CA ALA A 142 10.80 -8.26 15.78
C ALA A 142 11.07 -9.67 16.35
N PHE A 143 11.98 -10.43 15.74
CA PHE A 143 12.45 -11.71 16.27
C PHE A 143 13.46 -11.54 17.42
N LEU A 144 14.31 -10.51 17.37
CA LEU A 144 15.31 -10.20 18.40
C LEU A 144 14.73 -9.49 19.64
N ALA A 145 13.58 -8.81 19.50
CA ALA A 145 12.85 -8.20 20.61
C ALA A 145 12.14 -9.22 21.52
N ASP A 146 12.09 -10.49 21.12
CA ASP A 146 11.51 -11.62 21.86
C ASP A 146 12.64 -12.46 22.50
N GLU A 147 13.39 -11.87 23.44
CA GLU A 147 14.52 -12.52 24.13
C GLU A 147 14.11 -13.84 24.82
N GLU A 148 12.85 -13.96 25.28
CA GLU A 148 12.31 -15.18 25.89
C GLU A 148 12.14 -16.32 24.86
N ARG A 149 11.70 -16.02 23.63
CA ARG A 149 11.56 -17.02 22.56
C ARG A 149 12.90 -17.49 22.01
N ILE A 150 13.91 -16.60 21.94
CA ILE A 150 15.27 -16.96 21.53
C ILE A 150 15.94 -17.88 22.56
N ALA A 151 15.77 -17.60 23.86
CA ALA A 151 16.29 -18.47 24.92
C ALA A 151 15.72 -19.89 24.81
N GLY A 152 14.41 -20.03 24.58
CA GLY A 152 13.75 -21.33 24.42
C GLY A 152 14.17 -22.12 23.17
N ILE A 153 14.55 -21.44 22.07
CA ILE A 153 15.07 -22.12 20.86
C ILE A 153 16.53 -22.55 21.07
N ARG A 154 17.34 -21.73 21.75
CA ARG A 154 18.75 -22.02 22.03
C ARG A 154 18.92 -23.18 23.02
N GLU A 155 18.04 -23.28 24.01
CA GLU A 155 18.04 -24.39 24.97
C GLU A 155 17.62 -25.71 24.31
N ARG A 156 16.56 -25.71 23.50
CA ARG A 156 16.13 -26.90 22.74
C ARG A 156 17.17 -27.37 21.73
N ALA A 157 17.88 -26.45 21.08
CA ALA A 157 18.97 -26.80 20.15
C ALA A 157 20.18 -27.45 20.86
N ARG A 158 20.46 -27.05 22.11
CA ARG A 158 21.55 -27.63 22.92
C ARG A 158 21.20 -29.04 23.40
N GLU A 159 19.99 -29.25 23.91
CA GLU A 159 19.54 -30.58 24.34
C GLU A 159 19.47 -31.59 23.17
N GLU A 160 19.04 -31.16 21.98
CA GLU A 160 19.04 -32.04 20.80
C GLU A 160 20.45 -32.39 20.31
N ALA A 161 21.42 -31.48 20.45
CA ALA A 161 22.81 -31.73 20.09
C ALA A 161 23.48 -32.73 21.06
N GLU A 162 23.25 -32.60 22.36
CA GLU A 162 23.77 -33.52 23.38
C GLU A 162 23.16 -34.92 23.24
N ARG A 163 21.86 -35.01 22.94
CA ARG A 163 21.17 -36.28 22.68
C ARG A 163 21.67 -36.97 21.40
N ARG A 164 21.91 -36.22 20.32
CA ARG A 164 22.51 -36.77 19.08
C ARG A 164 23.96 -37.22 19.27
N ALA A 165 24.75 -36.52 20.07
CA ALA A 165 26.13 -36.92 20.38
C ALA A 165 26.19 -38.25 21.16
N ALA A 166 25.23 -38.48 22.07
CA ALA A 166 25.08 -39.75 22.77
C ALA A 166 24.59 -40.89 21.85
N GLU A 167 23.69 -40.60 20.90
CA GLU A 167 23.24 -41.58 19.89
C GLU A 167 24.32 -41.95 18.85
N TRP A 168 25.28 -41.06 18.58
CA TRP A 168 26.34 -41.31 17.59
C TRP A 168 27.66 -41.81 18.20
N GLY A 169 27.71 -42.03 19.51
CA GLY A 169 28.81 -42.79 20.14
C GLY A 169 30.20 -42.14 20.05
N PHE A 170 30.31 -40.81 20.14
CA PHE A 170 31.62 -40.13 20.21
C PHE A 170 32.25 -40.09 21.61
N ALA A 171 31.89 -41.03 22.49
CA ALA A 171 32.58 -41.20 23.78
C ALA A 171 33.92 -41.96 23.65
N ASP A 172 34.37 -42.28 22.43
CA ASP A 172 35.59 -43.09 22.20
C ASP A 172 36.47 -42.51 21.06
N ALA A 173 36.80 -41.22 21.14
CA ALA A 173 37.78 -40.60 20.25
C ALA A 173 38.75 -39.66 20.98
N THR A 174 39.10 -40.01 22.22
CA THR A 174 40.31 -39.53 22.88
C THR A 174 40.98 -40.67 23.62
N GLU A 175 41.73 -41.51 22.91
CA GLU A 175 43.09 -41.99 23.24
C GLU A 175 43.69 -42.81 22.07
#